data_AF-A0A9N9D1Y1-F1
#
_entry.id   AF-A0A9N9D1Y1-F1
#
_cell.length_a   1.000
_cell.length_b   1.000
_cell.length_c   1.000
_cell.angle_alpha   90.00
_cell.angle_beta   90.00
_cell.angle_gamma   90.00
#
_symmetry.space_group_name_H-M   'P 1'
#
loop_
_entity.id
_entity.type
_entity.pdbx_description
1 polymer ?
#
loop_
_entity_poly.entity_id
_entity_poly.type
_entity_poly.pdbx_seq_one_letter_code
_entity_poly.pdbx_strand_id
1 'polypeptide(L)'
;MATIDYDSFAIYPALNVARVGNATEEDGVNYYYVGSELPGVYVGSNFKLIDEGYPSFSFKINGKIKPQAARFRIYGFKNDENKGEIRPGNGVEITWTVKLANKKAAHMGFFGIKNQDQKGPIRNADWPYKRPTLMAVREESLTSGLNSSAVELKAQVYRNDKDEG
;
A
#
# COMPACT_ATOMS: atom_id res chain seq x y z
N MET A 1 -5.34 14.33 -31.84
CA MET A 1 -5.35 12.89 -31.47
C MET A 1 -6.78 12.48 -31.28
N ALA A 2 -7.21 11.34 -31.83
CA ALA A 2 -8.56 10.84 -31.59
C ALA A 2 -8.72 10.51 -30.11
N THR A 3 -9.74 11.06 -29.47
CA THR A 3 -10.14 10.67 -28.11
C THR A 3 -10.59 9.22 -28.17
N ILE A 4 -9.87 8.33 -27.48
CA ILE A 4 -10.33 6.95 -27.31
C ILE A 4 -11.51 7.01 -26.34
N ASP A 5 -12.67 6.55 -26.81
CA ASP A 5 -13.83 6.32 -25.96
C ASP A 5 -13.70 4.94 -25.32
N TYR A 6 -13.46 4.90 -24.01
CA TYR A 6 -13.27 3.67 -23.24
C TYR A 6 -14.62 3.15 -22.74
N ASP A 7 -14.81 1.83 -22.76
CA ASP A 7 -16.00 1.18 -22.19
C ASP A 7 -15.85 0.96 -20.68
N SER A 8 -14.61 0.72 -20.21
CA SER A 8 -14.33 0.47 -18.80
C SER A 8 -12.88 0.77 -18.42
N PHE A 9 -12.63 0.82 -17.11
CA PHE A 9 -11.32 1.00 -16.50
C PHE A 9 -11.10 -0.03 -15.40
N ALA A 10 -9.86 -0.44 -15.20
CA ALA A 10 -9.49 -1.33 -14.10
C ALA A 10 -8.15 -0.97 -13.47
N ILE A 11 -8.03 -1.24 -12.16
CA ILE A 11 -6.82 -1.02 -11.37
C ILE A 11 -5.96 -2.27 -11.39
N TYR A 12 -4.69 -2.12 -11.75
CA TYR A 12 -3.71 -3.19 -11.74
C TYR A 12 -2.46 -2.85 -10.91
N PRO A 13 -1.87 -3.84 -10.21
CA PRO A 13 -2.46 -5.17 -9.98
C PRO A 13 -3.68 -5.08 -9.03
N ALA A 14 -4.62 -6.01 -9.15
CA ALA A 14 -5.82 -6.04 -8.31
C ALA A 14 -5.49 -6.22 -6.81
N LEU A 15 -4.40 -6.93 -6.52
CA LEU A 15 -3.79 -7.04 -5.21
C LEU A 15 -2.30 -6.75 -5.33
N ASN A 16 -1.79 -5.92 -4.42
CA ASN A 16 -0.36 -5.65 -4.32
C ASN A 16 0.11 -5.77 -2.86
N VAL A 17 1.43 -5.82 -2.67
CA VAL A 17 2.07 -6.03 -1.38
C VAL A 17 3.06 -4.91 -1.10
N ALA A 18 2.77 -4.15 -0.05
CA ALA A 18 3.74 -3.27 0.60
C ALA A 18 4.43 -4.01 1.75
N ARG A 19 5.66 -3.63 2.08
CA ARG A 19 6.41 -4.16 3.23
C ARG A 19 6.88 -3.04 4.12
N VAL A 20 6.77 -3.26 5.42
CA VAL A 20 7.21 -2.30 6.44
C VAL A 20 8.73 -2.10 6.40
N GLY A 21 9.16 -0.87 6.67
CA GLY A 21 10.54 -0.47 6.85
C GLY A 21 10.59 0.75 7.77
N ASN A 22 11.75 1.01 8.35
CA ASN A 22 11.96 2.10 9.31
C ASN A 22 12.87 3.22 8.78
N ALA A 23 13.30 3.15 7.53
CA ALA A 23 13.94 4.28 6.85
C ALA A 23 12.90 5.34 6.46
N THR A 24 13.33 6.60 6.49
CA THR A 24 12.52 7.81 6.29
C THR A 24 13.20 8.75 5.28
N GLU A 25 12.51 9.82 4.86
CA GLU A 25 13.08 10.85 3.96
C GLU A 25 14.38 11.44 4.47
N GLU A 26 14.53 11.57 5.79
CA GLU A 26 15.75 12.06 6.45
C GLU A 26 16.95 11.14 6.23
N ASP A 27 16.73 9.84 5.96
CA ASP A 27 17.80 8.88 5.70
C ASP A 27 18.34 8.97 4.25
N GLY A 28 17.58 9.59 3.34
CA GLY A 28 17.99 9.88 1.97
C GLY A 28 16.86 9.74 0.94
N VAL A 29 17.06 10.30 -0.26
CA VAL A 29 16.06 10.34 -1.34
C VAL A 29 15.57 8.97 -1.81
N ASN A 30 16.33 7.90 -1.55
CA ASN A 30 15.99 6.52 -1.90
C ASN A 30 15.64 5.68 -0.65
N TYR A 31 14.97 6.28 0.34
CA TYR A 31 14.59 5.63 1.58
C TYR A 31 13.56 4.52 1.42
N TYR A 32 12.81 4.48 0.31
CA TYR A 32 11.91 3.40 -0.07
C TYR A 32 12.28 2.83 -1.44
N TYR A 33 11.66 1.71 -1.81
CA TYR A 33 11.72 1.17 -3.17
C TYR A 33 10.35 0.62 -3.60
N VAL A 34 10.08 0.57 -4.90
CA VAL A 34 8.86 -0.03 -5.44
C VAL A 34 9.13 -1.50 -5.75
N GLY A 35 8.30 -2.41 -5.24
CA GLY A 35 8.45 -3.84 -5.49
C GLY A 35 8.27 -4.21 -6.96
N SER A 36 8.88 -5.31 -7.38
CA SER A 36 8.59 -5.91 -8.70
C SER A 36 7.14 -6.37 -8.75
N GLU A 37 6.48 -6.07 -9.87
CA GLU A 37 5.13 -6.58 -10.17
C GLU A 37 5.19 -7.92 -10.92
N LEU A 38 6.39 -8.38 -11.29
CA LEU A 38 6.64 -9.69 -11.91
C LEU A 38 6.98 -10.74 -10.84
N PRO A 39 6.25 -11.86 -10.77
CA PRO A 39 6.57 -12.96 -9.87
C PRO A 39 8.00 -13.46 -10.05
N GLY A 40 8.69 -13.75 -8.94
CA GLY A 40 10.05 -14.29 -8.93
C GLY A 40 11.16 -13.29 -9.34
N VAL A 41 10.80 -12.10 -9.80
CA VAL A 41 11.76 -11.04 -10.13
C VAL A 41 11.95 -10.15 -8.91
N TYR A 42 13.21 -9.93 -8.54
CA TYR A 42 13.54 -9.09 -7.40
C TYR A 42 14.00 -7.71 -7.87
N VAL A 43 13.70 -6.65 -7.10
CA VAL A 43 14.26 -5.31 -7.37
C VAL A 43 15.79 -5.36 -7.32
N GLY A 44 16.44 -4.97 -8.41
CA GLY A 44 17.89 -5.10 -8.56
C GLY A 44 18.36 -6.45 -9.14
N SER A 45 17.46 -7.36 -9.53
CA SER A 45 17.84 -8.65 -10.16
C SER A 45 18.34 -8.53 -11.60
N ASN A 46 18.28 -7.35 -12.24
CA ASN A 46 18.94 -7.07 -13.52
C ASN A 46 20.45 -6.86 -13.34
N PHE A 47 21.08 -7.71 -12.53
CA PHE A 47 22.48 -7.68 -12.12
C PHE A 47 23.43 -8.16 -13.24
N LYS A 48 23.11 -7.86 -14.50
CA LYS A 48 24.00 -8.06 -15.67
C LYS A 48 24.84 -6.82 -15.99
N LEU A 49 24.84 -5.82 -15.11
CA LEU A 49 25.57 -4.55 -15.25
C LEU A 49 26.45 -4.25 -14.03
N ILE A 50 27.01 -5.30 -13.40
CA ILE A 50 27.95 -5.15 -12.28
C ILE A 50 29.30 -4.54 -12.74
N ASP A 51 29.56 -4.51 -14.05
CA ASP A 51 30.79 -3.94 -14.64
C ASP A 51 30.69 -2.44 -14.97
N GLU A 52 29.52 -1.79 -14.88
CA GLU A 52 29.33 -0.41 -15.39
C GLU A 52 28.94 0.64 -14.33
N GLY A 53 29.31 0.44 -13.06
CA GLY A 53 29.23 1.53 -12.07
C GLY A 53 27.82 1.94 -11.63
N TYR A 54 26.80 1.11 -11.86
CA TYR A 54 25.49 1.31 -11.25
C TYR A 54 25.56 0.99 -9.74
N PRO A 55 25.02 1.86 -8.85
CA PRO A 55 25.07 1.62 -7.42
C PRO A 55 24.38 0.30 -7.09
N SER A 56 25.04 -0.53 -6.30
CA SER A 56 24.47 -1.77 -5.78
C SER A 56 23.15 -1.46 -5.09
N PHE A 57 22.06 -2.06 -5.56
CA PHE A 57 20.78 -1.92 -4.89
C PHE A 57 20.91 -2.49 -3.47
N SER A 58 20.46 -1.72 -2.48
CA SER A 58 20.46 -2.13 -1.08
C SER A 58 19.07 -1.98 -0.48
N PHE A 59 18.68 -3.01 0.28
CA PHE A 59 17.49 -3.05 1.13
C PHE A 59 17.55 -2.12 2.33
N LYS A 60 18.73 -1.61 2.62
CA LYS A 60 18.99 -0.75 3.77
C LYS A 60 19.65 0.54 3.36
N ILE A 61 19.40 1.57 4.14
CA ILE A 61 20.10 2.85 4.10
C ILE A 61 20.43 3.23 5.55
N ASN A 62 21.69 3.56 5.82
CA ASN A 62 22.17 3.88 7.18
C ASN A 62 21.78 2.81 8.23
N GLY A 63 21.78 1.53 7.84
CA GLY A 63 21.38 0.40 8.70
C GLY A 63 19.86 0.20 8.89
N LYS A 64 19.02 1.16 8.47
CA LYS A 64 17.56 1.08 8.51
C LYS A 64 17.01 0.35 7.29
N ILE A 65 15.90 -0.37 7.46
CA ILE A 65 15.22 -1.11 6.40
C ILE A 65 14.38 -0.14 5.57
N LYS A 66 14.57 -0.14 4.26
CA LYS A 66 13.74 0.61 3.32
C LYS A 66 12.34 0.00 3.24
N PRO A 67 11.24 0.75 3.43
CA PRO A 67 9.91 0.24 3.12
C PRO A 67 9.79 -0.11 1.62
N GLN A 68 9.04 -1.16 1.33
CA GLN A 68 8.64 -1.50 -0.04
C GLN A 68 7.27 -0.90 -0.31
N ALA A 69 7.21 0.03 -1.26
CA ALA A 69 5.96 0.60 -1.76
C ALA A 69 5.26 -0.36 -2.74
N ALA A 70 3.93 -0.36 -2.67
CA ALA A 70 3.05 -0.99 -3.65
C ALA A 70 2.62 0.08 -4.67
N ARG A 71 2.73 -0.23 -5.96
CA ARG A 71 2.28 0.66 -7.04
C ARG A 71 1.01 0.11 -7.68
N PHE A 72 0.07 1.01 -7.93
CA PHE A 72 -1.16 0.73 -8.66
C PHE A 72 -1.22 1.62 -9.90
N ARG A 73 -1.90 1.14 -10.93
CA ARG A 73 -2.13 1.84 -12.21
C ARG A 73 -3.56 1.62 -12.66
N ILE A 74 -4.05 2.52 -13.50
CA ILE A 74 -5.35 2.39 -14.15
C ILE A 74 -5.09 2.04 -15.62
N TYR A 75 -5.83 1.08 -16.16
CA TYR A 75 -5.84 0.73 -17.57
C TYR A 75 -7.23 0.90 -18.16
N GLY A 76 -7.31 1.42 -19.38
CA GLY A 76 -8.57 1.61 -20.11
C GLY A 76 -8.82 0.48 -21.09
N PHE A 77 -10.09 0.11 -21.26
CA PHE A 77 -10.54 -0.99 -22.11
C PHE A 77 -11.59 -0.52 -23.11
N LYS A 78 -11.57 -1.10 -24.32
CA LYS A 78 -12.58 -0.90 -25.37
C LYS A 78 -12.78 -2.24 -26.10
N ASN A 79 -14.02 -2.71 -26.18
CA ASN A 79 -14.35 -4.04 -26.69
C ASN A 79 -13.54 -5.16 -26.00
N ASP A 80 -13.42 -5.09 -24.66
CA ASP A 80 -12.61 -6.00 -23.83
C ASP A 80 -11.10 -6.03 -24.11
N GLU A 81 -10.60 -5.15 -24.98
CA GLU A 81 -9.16 -5.01 -25.26
C GLU A 81 -8.54 -3.89 -24.44
N ASN A 82 -7.39 -4.17 -23.81
CA ASN A 82 -6.58 -3.17 -23.13
C ASN A 82 -6.03 -2.15 -24.14
N LYS A 83 -6.33 -0.87 -23.94
CA LYS A 83 -5.90 0.25 -24.79
C LYS A 83 -4.75 1.05 -24.19
N GLY A 84 -4.25 0.66 -23.02
CA GLY A 84 -3.08 1.24 -22.37
C GLY A 84 -3.36 1.80 -20.98
N GLU A 85 -2.29 2.29 -20.36
CA GLU A 85 -2.33 2.92 -19.04
C GLU A 85 -2.95 4.32 -19.12
N ILE A 86 -3.89 4.60 -18.22
CA ILE A 86 -4.46 5.92 -18.02
C ILE A 86 -3.55 6.69 -17.06
N ARG A 87 -3.07 7.85 -17.52
CA ARG A 87 -2.16 8.72 -16.78
C ARG A 87 -2.83 10.08 -16.57
N PRO A 88 -2.53 10.76 -15.46
CA PRO A 88 -3.03 12.11 -15.25
C PRO A 88 -2.40 13.10 -16.25
N GLY A 89 -3.12 14.17 -16.57
CA GLY A 89 -2.74 15.17 -17.58
C GLY A 89 -3.60 15.12 -18.85
N ASN A 90 -3.41 16.08 -19.76
CA ASN A 90 -4.19 16.20 -21.01
C ASN A 90 -5.73 16.16 -20.81
N GLY A 91 -6.23 16.75 -19.72
CA GLY A 91 -7.66 16.74 -19.38
C GLY A 91 -8.13 15.52 -18.57
N VAL A 92 -7.21 14.64 -18.15
CA VAL A 92 -7.49 13.51 -17.26
C VAL A 92 -7.06 13.83 -15.84
N GLU A 93 -7.99 13.70 -14.89
CA GLU A 93 -7.75 13.77 -13.45
C GLU A 93 -7.99 12.39 -12.83
N ILE A 94 -7.12 11.96 -11.92
CA ILE A 94 -7.22 10.69 -11.20
C ILE A 94 -7.20 10.97 -9.71
N THR A 95 -8.25 10.56 -9.00
CA THR A 95 -8.29 10.58 -7.54
C THR A 95 -8.14 9.16 -7.00
N TRP A 96 -7.12 8.93 -6.20
CA TRP A 96 -6.90 7.67 -5.48
C TRP A 96 -7.43 7.80 -4.06
N THR A 97 -8.38 6.94 -3.67
CA THR A 97 -8.80 6.79 -2.27
C THR A 97 -8.27 5.48 -1.72
N VAL A 98 -7.57 5.54 -0.58
CA VAL A 98 -6.99 4.37 0.09
C VAL A 98 -7.50 4.29 1.52
N LYS A 99 -8.08 3.15 1.88
CA LYS A 99 -8.48 2.81 3.25
C LYS A 99 -7.64 1.67 3.80
N LEU A 100 -6.87 1.92 4.85
CA LEU A 100 -6.10 0.90 5.55
C LEU A 100 -6.71 0.63 6.94
N ALA A 101 -6.68 -0.64 7.34
CA ALA A 101 -7.17 -1.08 8.63
C ALA A 101 -6.25 -2.14 9.27
N ASN A 102 -5.90 -1.94 10.53
CA ASN A 102 -5.37 -2.96 11.42
C ASN A 102 -6.42 -3.31 12.48
N LYS A 103 -7.03 -4.49 12.33
CA LYS A 103 -8.06 -5.01 13.25
C LYS A 103 -7.53 -6.08 14.20
N LYS A 104 -6.21 -6.29 14.26
CA LYS A 104 -5.60 -7.43 14.97
C LYS A 104 -5.95 -7.46 16.45
N ALA A 105 -5.90 -6.31 17.12
CA ALA A 105 -6.21 -6.20 18.56
C ALA A 105 -7.70 -6.40 18.87
N ALA A 106 -8.58 -6.08 17.92
CA ALA A 106 -10.02 -6.28 18.06
C ALA A 106 -10.47 -7.74 17.80
N HIS A 107 -9.61 -8.57 17.19
CA HIS A 107 -9.96 -9.91 16.69
C HIS A 107 -9.74 -11.04 17.72
N MET A 108 -10.28 -12.22 17.40
CA MET A 108 -10.00 -13.49 18.09
C MET A 108 -8.51 -13.84 18.10
N GLY A 109 -8.05 -14.48 19.17
CA GLY A 109 -6.75 -15.14 19.24
C GLY A 109 -6.61 -16.24 18.19
N PHE A 110 -5.39 -16.47 17.71
CA PHE A 110 -5.09 -17.50 16.72
C PHE A 110 -4.33 -18.64 17.38
N PHE A 111 -4.95 -19.83 17.44
CA PHE A 111 -4.40 -21.03 18.09
C PHE A 111 -3.95 -22.11 17.08
N GLY A 112 -3.68 -21.70 15.84
CA GLY A 112 -3.25 -22.59 14.77
C GLY A 112 -4.42 -23.20 13.99
N ILE A 113 -4.08 -23.79 12.84
CA ILE A 113 -5.07 -24.31 11.87
C ILE A 113 -5.69 -25.64 12.33
N LYS A 114 -4.96 -26.45 13.11
CA LYS A 114 -5.47 -27.75 13.59
C LYS A 114 -6.56 -27.64 14.66
N ASN A 115 -6.65 -26.48 15.31
CA ASN A 115 -7.61 -26.19 16.36
C ASN A 115 -8.62 -25.14 15.88
N GLN A 116 -8.98 -25.11 14.59
CA GLN A 116 -9.90 -24.09 14.06
C GLN A 116 -11.27 -24.10 14.71
N ASP A 117 -11.73 -25.26 15.19
CA ASP A 117 -12.97 -25.39 15.96
C ASP A 117 -12.83 -24.78 17.37
N GLN A 118 -11.61 -24.66 17.88
CA GLN A 118 -11.30 -23.93 19.11
C GLN A 118 -11.01 -22.46 18.77
N LYS A 119 -12.07 -21.66 18.72
CA LYS A 119 -11.92 -20.20 18.66
C LYS A 119 -11.12 -19.74 19.87
N GLY A 120 -9.92 -19.22 19.64
CA GLY A 120 -9.13 -18.60 20.71
C GLY A 120 -9.91 -17.45 21.36
N PRO A 121 -9.67 -17.14 22.64
CA PRO A 121 -10.37 -16.06 23.30
C PRO A 121 -10.19 -14.76 22.53
N ILE A 122 -11.18 -13.89 22.62
CA ILE A 122 -11.07 -12.58 22.00
C ILE A 122 -9.87 -11.85 22.59
N ARG A 123 -8.99 -11.26 21.75
CA ARG A 123 -7.85 -10.48 22.25
C ARG A 123 -8.37 -9.26 23.00
N ASN A 124 -7.70 -8.83 24.05
CA ASN A 124 -8.14 -7.69 24.88
C ASN A 124 -9.61 -7.88 25.31
N ALA A 125 -9.89 -9.00 25.99
CA ALA A 125 -11.23 -9.36 26.44
C ALA A 125 -11.72 -8.47 27.60
N ASP A 126 -10.77 -7.94 28.36
CA ASP A 126 -10.92 -7.01 29.47
C ASP A 126 -11.00 -5.54 29.03
N TRP A 127 -10.94 -5.26 27.72
CA TRP A 127 -11.03 -3.89 27.22
C TRP A 127 -12.40 -3.26 27.54
N PRO A 128 -12.44 -2.12 28.25
CA PRO A 128 -13.69 -1.60 28.83
C PRO A 128 -14.55 -0.81 27.83
N TYR A 129 -14.03 -0.48 26.65
CA TYR A 129 -14.71 0.33 25.62
C TYR A 129 -15.18 -0.49 24.43
N LYS A 130 -15.86 0.14 23.47
CA LYS A 130 -16.31 -0.53 22.24
C LYS A 130 -15.12 -1.11 21.46
N ARG A 131 -15.29 -2.31 20.91
CA ARG A 131 -14.22 -3.00 20.16
C ARG A 131 -13.61 -2.25 18.97
N PRO A 132 -14.35 -1.41 18.22
CA PRO A 132 -13.75 -0.58 17.17
C PRO A 132 -12.63 0.33 17.66
N THR A 133 -12.57 0.70 18.94
CA THR A 133 -11.49 1.54 19.47
C THR A 133 -10.14 0.82 19.57
N LEU A 134 -10.14 -0.51 19.45
CA LEU A 134 -8.93 -1.34 19.29
C LEU A 134 -8.45 -1.43 17.84
N MET A 135 -9.16 -0.82 16.88
CA MET A 135 -8.81 -0.88 15.46
C MET A 135 -8.09 0.40 15.04
N ALA A 136 -7.01 0.26 14.27
CA ALA A 136 -6.40 1.38 13.57
C ALA A 136 -7.03 1.45 12.18
N VAL A 137 -7.88 2.43 11.90
CA VAL A 137 -8.49 2.61 10.57
C VAL A 137 -8.25 4.04 10.12
N ARG A 138 -7.81 4.21 8.87
CA ARG A 138 -7.68 5.52 8.22
C ARG A 138 -8.01 5.39 6.73
N GLU A 139 -8.64 6.42 6.20
CA GLU A 139 -8.95 6.59 4.80
C GLU A 139 -8.47 7.97 4.38
N GLU A 140 -7.79 8.04 3.25
CA GLU A 140 -7.30 9.30 2.67
C GLU A 140 -7.49 9.25 1.16
N SER A 141 -7.66 10.43 0.56
CA SER A 141 -7.72 10.58 -0.88
C SER A 141 -6.63 11.54 -1.37
N LEU A 142 -6.05 11.23 -2.53
CA LEU A 142 -5.09 12.09 -3.21
C LEU A 142 -5.47 12.21 -4.68
N THR A 143 -5.72 13.44 -5.12
CA THR A 143 -6.00 13.78 -6.51
C THR A 143 -4.70 14.13 -7.23
N SER A 144 -4.52 13.57 -8.42
CA SER A 144 -3.36 13.83 -9.27
C SER A 144 -3.32 15.29 -9.71
N GLY A 145 -2.23 15.99 -9.42
CA GLY A 145 -1.99 17.37 -9.85
C GLY A 145 -0.52 17.76 -9.71
N LEU A 146 -0.11 18.84 -10.38
CA LEU A 146 1.21 19.45 -10.16
C LEU A 146 1.33 19.79 -8.66
N ASN A 147 2.33 19.25 -7.98
CA ASN A 147 2.62 19.44 -6.55
C ASN A 147 1.76 18.67 -5.52
N SER A 148 1.13 17.56 -5.87
CA SER A 148 0.52 16.69 -4.84
C SER A 148 1.61 16.12 -3.92
N SER A 149 1.64 16.54 -2.66
CA SER A 149 2.48 15.94 -1.62
C SER A 149 1.91 14.61 -1.14
N ALA A 150 2.75 13.74 -0.56
CA ALA A 150 2.27 12.51 0.04
C ALA A 150 1.29 12.81 1.20
N VAL A 151 0.22 12.02 1.30
CA VAL A 151 -0.75 12.10 2.40
C VAL A 151 -0.49 10.96 3.38
N GLU A 152 -0.33 11.28 4.65
CA GLU A 152 -0.06 10.30 5.70
C GLU A 152 -1.35 9.57 6.12
N LEU A 153 -1.33 8.23 6.06
CA LEU A 153 -2.40 7.38 6.63
C LEU A 153 -2.17 7.15 8.14
N LYS A 154 -2.36 8.19 8.95
CA LYS A 154 -2.16 8.12 10.40
C LYS A 154 -3.42 7.69 11.14
N ALA A 155 -3.47 6.43 11.56
CA ALA A 155 -4.54 5.90 12.39
C ALA A 155 -4.16 5.87 13.88
N GLN A 156 -5.12 6.17 14.76
CA GLN A 156 -4.98 5.97 16.21
C GLN A 156 -5.61 4.65 16.65
N VAL A 157 -5.08 4.06 17.72
CA VAL A 157 -5.60 2.86 18.42
C VAL A 157 -5.80 3.17 19.90
N TYR A 158 -6.57 2.34 20.61
CA TYR A 158 -6.87 2.48 22.04
C TYR A 158 -7.60 3.78 22.38
N ARG A 159 -8.64 4.07 21.60
CA ARG A 159 -9.49 5.26 21.81
C ARG A 159 -10.52 4.99 22.90
N ASN A 160 -10.97 6.05 23.57
CA ASN A 160 -12.14 5.95 24.45
C ASN A 160 -13.41 6.16 23.60
N ASP A 161 -14.56 5.70 24.09
CA ASP A 161 -15.86 5.85 23.37
C ASP A 161 -16.28 7.33 23.18
N LYS A 162 -15.57 8.27 23.80
CA LYS A 162 -15.78 9.72 23.66
C LYS A 162 -14.96 10.36 22.54
N ASP A 163 -14.02 9.62 21.94
CA ASP A 163 -13.08 10.13 20.93
C ASP A 163 -13.55 9.83 19.48
N GLU A 164 -14.81 9.46 19.28
CA GLU A 164 -15.44 9.32 17.96
C GLU A 164 -15.85 10.73 17.44
N GLY A 165 -14.87 11.46 16.90
CA GLY A 165 -15.04 12.75 16.21
C GLY A 165 -14.23 12.82 14.93
#